data_AF-A0A2V5ZMD0-F1
#
_entry.id   AF-A0A2V5ZMD0-F1
#
_cell.length_a   1.000
_cell.length_b   1.000
_cell.length_c   1.000
_cell.angle_alpha   90.00
_cell.angle_beta   90.00
_cell.angle_gamma   90.00
#
_symmetry.space_group_name_H-M   'P 1'
#
loop_
_entity.id
_entity.type
_entity.pdbx_description
1 polymer ?
#
loop_
_entity_poly.entity_id
_entity_poly.type
_entity_poly.pdbx_seq_one_letter_code
_entity_poly.pdbx_strand_id
1 'polypeptide(L)'
;MAASSSELKVEIGHVLFVDIVGYSKLLMDEQTEQLQKLKEIVWATEEFRRAQAEGKLLRLPTGDGGALVFRNDLESPVKCALLKRHSELHVRMGIHSGPVNEVTDLNAQANIAGAGINIAQRVMDCADASHILLSRHVAEDLEQYPRWRSYLHDLGECEVKHGVRIGLVNFYSEEFGNLATPKKLKDLRKKRARTRIVVGLSIAAALAIAAGLFVLRKRSTSFANIPHNSIAVLPFVDMSQEKDQGYFSDGISEELLNLLAKNSIFRKSRGGSTWRMCWKARCARRATRCGSRRN
;
A
#
# COMPACT_ATOMS: atom_id res chain seq x y z
N MET A 1 -24.46 -51.35 13.44
CA MET A 1 -24.65 -50.51 12.25
C MET A 1 -23.72 -49.32 12.39
N ALA A 2 -22.58 -49.33 11.71
CA ALA A 2 -21.64 -48.21 11.73
C ALA A 2 -22.25 -47.05 10.93
N ALA A 3 -22.38 -45.89 11.55
CA ALA A 3 -22.75 -44.67 10.87
C ALA A 3 -21.65 -44.34 9.85
N SER A 4 -21.97 -44.48 8.57
CA SER A 4 -21.14 -43.96 7.47
C SER A 4 -21.10 -42.45 7.63
N SER A 5 -19.95 -41.90 8.02
CA SER A 5 -19.69 -40.48 7.80
C SER A 5 -19.71 -40.28 6.29
N SER A 6 -20.66 -39.52 5.76
CA SER A 6 -20.63 -39.10 4.37
C SER A 6 -19.35 -38.29 4.16
N GLU A 7 -18.31 -38.90 3.58
CA GLU A 7 -17.11 -38.20 3.14
C GLU A 7 -17.55 -37.03 2.26
N LEU A 8 -17.09 -35.82 2.59
CA LEU A 8 -17.34 -34.63 1.79
C LEU A 8 -16.77 -34.87 0.39
N LYS A 9 -17.65 -35.13 -0.59
CA LYS A 9 -17.24 -35.32 -1.98
C LYS A 9 -16.91 -33.96 -2.57
N VAL A 10 -15.62 -33.62 -2.54
CA VAL A 10 -15.09 -32.41 -3.16
C VAL A 10 -14.86 -32.70 -4.64
N GLU A 11 -15.45 -31.87 -5.49
CA GLU A 11 -15.31 -31.93 -6.95
C GLU A 11 -14.78 -30.57 -7.44
N ILE A 12 -14.21 -30.54 -8.65
CA ILE A 12 -13.88 -29.27 -9.30
C ILE A 12 -15.13 -28.76 -10.01
N GLY A 13 -15.55 -27.55 -9.65
CA GLY A 13 -16.65 -26.85 -10.29
C GLY A 13 -16.13 -25.65 -11.07
N HIS A 14 -16.66 -25.46 -12.27
CA HIS A 14 -16.40 -24.30 -13.12
C HIS A 14 -17.57 -23.32 -12.93
N VAL A 15 -17.32 -22.24 -12.20
CA VAL A 15 -18.35 -21.37 -11.65
C VAL A 15 -18.45 -20.10 -12.49
N LEU A 16 -19.65 -19.78 -12.96
CA LEU A 16 -20.02 -18.47 -13.51
C LEU A 16 -20.95 -17.78 -12.51
N PHE A 17 -20.50 -16.69 -11.90
CA PHE A 17 -21.36 -15.74 -11.21
C PHE A 17 -21.82 -14.65 -12.16
N VAL A 18 -23.10 -14.31 -12.07
CA VAL A 18 -23.73 -13.23 -12.84
C VAL A 18 -24.65 -12.43 -11.94
N ASP A 19 -24.59 -11.11 -12.07
CA ASP A 19 -25.37 -10.17 -11.25
C ASP A 19 -25.81 -8.96 -12.08
N ILE A 20 -27.01 -8.46 -11.83
CA ILE A 20 -27.60 -7.30 -12.50
C ILE A 20 -27.09 -6.02 -11.81
N VAL A 21 -26.32 -5.22 -12.53
CA VAL A 21 -25.75 -3.98 -11.99
C VAL A 21 -26.84 -2.95 -11.75
N GLY A 22 -26.98 -2.52 -10.50
CA GLY A 22 -27.95 -1.50 -10.11
C GLY A 22 -29.34 -2.05 -9.77
N TYR A 23 -29.49 -3.37 -9.68
CA TYR A 23 -30.75 -4.06 -9.37
C TYR A 23 -31.52 -3.45 -8.21
N SER A 24 -30.86 -3.25 -7.06
CA SER A 24 -31.51 -2.73 -5.84
C SER A 24 -32.02 -1.28 -5.95
N LYS A 25 -31.69 -0.56 -7.03
CA LYS A 25 -32.18 0.81 -7.28
C LYS A 25 -33.49 0.84 -8.07
N LEU A 26 -33.90 -0.30 -8.64
CA LEU A 26 -35.11 -0.45 -9.43
C LEU A 26 -36.34 -0.62 -8.54
N LEU A 27 -37.51 -0.34 -9.09
CA LEU A 27 -38.80 -0.66 -8.45
C LEU A 27 -39.02 -2.18 -8.38
N MET A 28 -39.91 -2.63 -7.48
CA MET A 28 -40.12 -4.08 -7.25
C MET A 28 -40.59 -4.85 -8.51
N ASP A 29 -41.44 -4.22 -9.32
CA ASP A 29 -41.91 -4.83 -10.58
C ASP A 29 -40.78 -4.90 -11.61
N GLU A 30 -39.97 -3.85 -11.72
CA GLU A 30 -38.79 -3.80 -12.60
C GLU A 30 -37.71 -4.81 -12.17
N GLN A 31 -37.49 -4.99 -10.86
CA GLN A 31 -36.59 -6.00 -10.30
C GLN A 31 -37.03 -7.40 -10.75
N THR A 32 -38.33 -7.70 -10.58
CA THR A 32 -38.90 -9.00 -10.97
C THR A 32 -38.76 -9.23 -12.49
N GLU A 33 -39.06 -8.21 -13.30
CA GLU A 33 -38.93 -8.27 -14.76
C GLU A 33 -37.47 -8.52 -15.19
N GLN A 34 -36.51 -7.78 -14.65
CA GLN A 34 -35.10 -7.94 -15.03
C GLN A 34 -34.52 -9.29 -14.60
N LEU A 35 -34.89 -9.78 -13.41
CA LEU A 35 -34.48 -11.11 -12.97
C LEU A 35 -35.08 -12.22 -13.84
N GLN A 36 -36.32 -12.04 -14.29
CA GLN A 36 -36.97 -12.98 -15.22
C GLN A 36 -36.28 -12.98 -16.59
N LYS A 37 -36.00 -11.79 -17.16
CA LYS A 37 -35.24 -11.66 -18.41
C LYS A 37 -33.85 -12.30 -18.30
N LEU A 38 -33.14 -12.10 -17.19
CA LEU A 38 -31.84 -12.73 -16.95
C LEU A 38 -31.94 -14.26 -16.99
N LYS A 39 -32.93 -14.84 -16.30
CA LYS A 39 -33.15 -16.29 -16.29
C LYS A 39 -33.40 -16.82 -17.69
N GLU A 40 -34.27 -16.18 -18.47
CA GLU A 40 -34.59 -16.58 -19.84
C GLU A 40 -33.36 -16.59 -20.74
N ILE A 41 -32.54 -15.55 -20.67
CA ILE A 41 -31.31 -15.44 -21.47
C ILE A 41 -30.32 -16.53 -21.10
N VAL A 42 -30.11 -16.74 -19.79
CA VAL A 42 -29.20 -17.79 -19.29
C VAL A 42 -29.69 -19.18 -19.69
N TRP A 43 -30.98 -19.47 -19.53
CA TRP A 43 -31.58 -20.77 -19.86
C TRP A 43 -31.60 -21.06 -21.36
N ALA A 44 -31.60 -20.02 -22.19
CA ALA A 44 -31.52 -20.15 -23.64
C ALA A 44 -30.12 -20.50 -24.16
N THR A 45 -29.07 -20.40 -23.34
CA THR A 45 -27.71 -20.76 -23.78
C THR A 45 -27.57 -22.27 -24.01
N GLU A 46 -26.73 -22.63 -24.98
CA GLU A 46 -26.49 -24.04 -25.30
C GLU A 46 -25.78 -24.76 -24.14
N GLU A 47 -24.82 -24.08 -23.52
CA GLU A 47 -24.05 -24.60 -22.39
C GLU A 47 -24.93 -24.91 -21.18
N PHE A 48 -25.88 -24.01 -20.87
CA PHE A 48 -26.85 -24.25 -19.80
C PHE A 48 -27.70 -25.47 -20.09
N ARG A 49 -28.31 -25.55 -21.28
CA ARG A 49 -29.20 -26.67 -21.65
C ARG A 49 -28.45 -27.99 -21.68
N ARG A 50 -27.25 -28.01 -22.26
CA ARG A 50 -26.37 -29.20 -22.31
C ARG A 50 -26.02 -29.68 -20.90
N ALA A 51 -25.48 -28.80 -20.06
CA ALA A 51 -25.07 -29.18 -18.70
C ALA A 51 -26.27 -29.59 -17.82
N GLN A 52 -27.44 -28.97 -18.03
CA GLN A 52 -28.68 -29.37 -17.35
C GLN A 52 -29.15 -30.75 -17.80
N ALA A 53 -29.16 -31.04 -19.10
CA ALA A 53 -29.56 -32.35 -19.63
C ALA A 53 -28.62 -33.48 -19.16
N GLU A 54 -27.34 -33.18 -18.95
CA GLU A 54 -26.35 -34.11 -18.40
C GLU A 54 -26.40 -34.27 -16.86
N GLY A 55 -27.22 -33.48 -16.15
CA GLY A 55 -27.21 -33.45 -14.67
C GLY A 55 -25.93 -32.88 -14.05
N LYS A 56 -25.13 -32.16 -14.84
CA LYS A 56 -23.82 -31.59 -14.46
C LYS A 56 -23.86 -30.09 -14.19
N LEU A 57 -25.05 -29.52 -14.03
CA LEU A 57 -25.27 -28.12 -13.72
C LEU A 57 -25.93 -27.96 -12.35
N LEU A 58 -25.29 -27.21 -11.46
CA LEU A 58 -25.89 -26.73 -10.22
C LEU A 58 -26.16 -25.23 -10.32
N ARG A 59 -27.25 -24.77 -9.70
CA ARG A 59 -27.73 -23.39 -9.78
C ARG A 59 -27.84 -22.83 -8.36
N LEU A 60 -27.25 -21.66 -8.15
CA LEU A 60 -27.26 -20.96 -6.88
C LEU A 60 -27.96 -19.61 -7.08
N PRO A 61 -29.23 -19.47 -6.72
CA PRO A 61 -29.89 -18.18 -6.82
C PRO A 61 -29.25 -17.17 -5.85
N THR A 62 -29.07 -15.94 -6.30
CA THR A 62 -28.81 -14.77 -5.44
C THR A 62 -29.98 -13.78 -5.59
N GLY A 63 -30.04 -12.74 -4.76
CA GLY A 63 -31.17 -11.80 -4.79
C GLY A 63 -31.32 -11.03 -6.10
N ASP A 64 -30.21 -10.78 -6.78
CA ASP A 64 -30.04 -9.92 -7.97
C ASP A 64 -29.43 -10.67 -9.17
N GLY A 65 -29.25 -11.98 -9.05
CA GLY A 65 -28.62 -12.82 -10.08
C GLY A 65 -28.46 -14.28 -9.65
N GLY A 66 -27.29 -14.85 -9.89
CA GLY A 66 -26.98 -16.19 -9.42
C GLY A 66 -25.60 -16.69 -9.82
N ALA A 67 -25.30 -17.91 -9.38
CA ALA A 67 -24.17 -18.69 -9.82
C ALA A 67 -24.61 -19.96 -10.57
N LEU A 68 -23.88 -20.27 -11.63
CA LEU A 68 -23.97 -21.52 -12.38
C LEU A 68 -22.69 -22.29 -12.15
N VAL A 69 -22.81 -23.54 -11.68
CA VAL A 69 -21.65 -24.41 -11.46
C VAL A 69 -21.71 -25.56 -12.43
N PHE A 70 -20.80 -25.52 -13.39
CA PHE A 70 -20.62 -26.53 -14.42
C PHE A 70 -19.61 -27.58 -13.93
N ARG A 71 -19.99 -28.87 -14.01
CA ARG A 71 -19.13 -30.02 -13.63
C ARG A 71 -18.66 -30.83 -14.84
N ASN A 72 -18.78 -30.26 -16.04
CA ASN A 72 -18.46 -30.93 -17.30
C ASN A 72 -17.13 -30.44 -17.88
N ASP A 73 -17.00 -29.16 -18.17
CA ASP A 73 -15.85 -28.58 -18.88
C ASP A 73 -15.54 -27.15 -18.45
N LEU A 74 -14.25 -26.80 -18.52
CA LEU A 74 -13.72 -25.48 -18.16
C LEU A 74 -14.26 -24.35 -19.05
N GLU A 75 -14.56 -24.63 -20.32
CA GLU A 75 -15.03 -23.62 -21.26
C GLU A 75 -16.52 -23.29 -21.08
N SER A 76 -17.31 -24.18 -20.47
CA SER A 76 -18.76 -24.01 -20.27
C SER A 76 -19.15 -22.67 -19.65
N PRO A 77 -18.58 -22.24 -18.50
CA PRO A 77 -18.91 -20.92 -17.96
C PRO A 77 -18.50 -19.77 -18.88
N VAL A 78 -17.41 -19.90 -19.64
CA VAL A 78 -16.93 -18.87 -20.57
C VAL A 78 -17.89 -18.72 -21.74
N LYS A 79 -18.26 -19.84 -22.36
CA LYS A 79 -19.22 -19.88 -23.47
C LYS A 79 -20.60 -19.43 -23.00
N CYS A 80 -21.04 -19.86 -21.82
CA CYS A 80 -22.28 -19.39 -21.20
C CYS A 80 -22.24 -17.89 -20.90
N ALA A 81 -21.09 -17.31 -20.54
CA ALA A 81 -20.93 -15.88 -20.29
C ALA A 81 -21.02 -15.02 -21.56
N LEU A 82 -20.87 -15.63 -22.74
CA LEU A 82 -21.13 -14.98 -24.03
C LEU A 82 -22.64 -14.86 -24.30
N LEU A 83 -23.42 -14.52 -23.26
CA LEU A 83 -24.84 -14.21 -23.38
C LEU A 83 -24.98 -13.18 -24.48
N LYS A 84 -25.90 -13.44 -25.42
CA LYS A 84 -26.18 -12.50 -26.51
C LYS A 84 -26.40 -11.12 -25.92
N ARG A 85 -25.85 -10.11 -26.61
CA ARG A 85 -25.88 -8.70 -26.22
C ARG A 85 -27.33 -8.21 -26.18
N HIS A 86 -28.04 -8.48 -25.10
CA HIS A 86 -29.32 -7.87 -24.81
C HIS A 86 -29.00 -6.49 -24.22
N SER A 87 -29.16 -5.46 -25.04
CA SER A 87 -28.83 -4.06 -24.72
C SER A 87 -29.55 -3.53 -23.46
N GLU A 88 -30.55 -4.24 -22.96
CA GLU A 88 -31.33 -3.85 -21.78
C GLU A 88 -30.73 -4.33 -20.45
N LEU A 89 -29.95 -5.41 -20.43
CA LEU A 89 -29.45 -5.99 -19.17
C LEU A 89 -27.96 -5.69 -18.96
N HIS A 90 -27.71 -4.82 -17.99
CA HIS A 90 -26.37 -4.44 -17.56
C HIS A 90 -25.86 -5.43 -16.51
N VAL A 91 -25.41 -6.60 -16.95
CA VAL A 91 -24.87 -7.62 -16.06
C VAL A 91 -23.37 -7.46 -15.84
N ARG A 92 -22.88 -7.93 -14.70
CA ARG A 92 -21.45 -8.14 -14.42
C ARG A 92 -21.22 -9.62 -14.12
N MET A 93 -20.08 -10.15 -14.55
CA MET A 93 -19.79 -11.57 -14.45
C MET A 93 -18.42 -11.86 -13.87
N GLY A 94 -18.31 -12.96 -13.14
CA GLY A 94 -17.05 -13.48 -12.62
C GLY A 94 -16.95 -15.00 -12.78
N ILE A 95 -15.82 -15.46 -13.30
CA ILE A 95 -15.58 -16.89 -13.55
C ILE A 95 -14.36 -17.37 -12.77
N HIS A 96 -14.52 -18.53 -12.13
CA HIS A 96 -13.42 -19.25 -11.49
C HIS A 96 -13.70 -20.75 -11.49
N SER A 97 -12.64 -21.55 -11.52
CA SER A 97 -12.66 -22.99 -11.41
C SER A 97 -11.96 -23.40 -10.14
N GLY A 98 -12.60 -24.21 -9.31
CA GLY A 98 -12.01 -24.61 -8.03
C GLY A 98 -12.84 -25.63 -7.29
N PRO A 99 -12.37 -26.05 -6.09
CA PRO A 99 -13.04 -27.06 -5.30
C PRO A 99 -14.40 -26.55 -4.80
N VAL A 100 -15.41 -27.37 -5.06
CA VAL A 100 -16.80 -27.20 -4.63
C VAL A 100 -17.30 -28.51 -4.05
N ASN A 101 -18.27 -28.42 -3.15
CA ASN A 101 -18.91 -29.57 -2.55
C ASN A 101 -20.41 -29.34 -2.49
N GLU A 102 -21.17 -30.35 -2.87
CA GLU A 102 -22.62 -30.32 -2.69
C GLU A 102 -22.94 -30.35 -1.20
N VAL A 103 -23.89 -29.50 -0.81
CA VAL A 103 -24.41 -29.41 0.55
C VAL A 103 -25.92 -29.39 0.48
N THR A 104 -26.58 -29.97 1.46
CA THR A 104 -28.02 -29.78 1.62
C THR A 104 -28.26 -28.50 2.40
N ASP A 105 -29.03 -27.57 1.86
CA ASP A 105 -29.34 -26.32 2.54
C ASP A 105 -30.42 -26.49 3.62
N LEU A 106 -30.76 -25.39 4.29
CA LEU A 106 -31.81 -25.36 5.32
C LEU A 106 -33.20 -25.74 4.79
N ASN A 107 -33.42 -25.66 3.48
CA ASN A 107 -34.67 -26.02 2.82
C ASN A 107 -34.65 -27.46 2.28
N ALA A 108 -33.66 -28.27 2.68
CA ALA A 108 -33.42 -29.61 2.17
C ALA A 108 -33.18 -29.68 0.65
N GLN A 109 -32.79 -28.56 0.03
CA GLN A 109 -32.45 -28.49 -1.39
C GLN A 109 -30.95 -28.75 -1.59
N ALA A 110 -30.62 -29.39 -2.70
CA ALA A 110 -29.23 -29.53 -3.14
C ALA A 110 -28.67 -28.13 -3.45
N ASN A 111 -27.63 -27.76 -2.73
CA ASN A 111 -26.93 -26.50 -2.80
C ASN A 111 -25.43 -26.80 -2.93
N ILE A 112 -24.58 -25.78 -3.02
CA ILE A 112 -23.15 -25.97 -3.17
C ILE A 112 -22.40 -24.95 -2.31
N ALA A 113 -21.29 -25.40 -1.74
CA ALA A 113 -20.36 -24.58 -1.02
C ALA A 113 -18.94 -24.84 -1.53
N GLY A 114 -17.99 -24.06 -1.03
CA GLY A 114 -16.57 -24.31 -1.29
C GLY A 114 -15.79 -23.06 -1.62
N ALA A 115 -14.46 -23.20 -1.63
CA ALA A 115 -13.55 -22.11 -1.96
C ALA A 115 -13.77 -21.62 -3.40
N GLY A 116 -14.14 -22.52 -4.33
CA GLY A 116 -14.44 -22.17 -5.72
C GLY A 116 -15.56 -21.13 -5.84
N ILE A 117 -16.63 -21.30 -5.07
CA ILE A 117 -17.77 -20.36 -5.03
C ILE A 117 -17.33 -18.98 -4.50
N ASN A 118 -16.60 -18.97 -3.39
CA ASN A 118 -16.14 -17.74 -2.76
C ASN A 118 -15.21 -16.92 -3.65
N ILE A 119 -14.28 -17.58 -4.37
CA ILE A 119 -13.36 -16.90 -5.27
C ILE A 119 -14.10 -16.38 -6.51
N ALA A 120 -15.00 -17.17 -7.10
CA ALA A 120 -15.78 -16.75 -8.26
C ALA A 120 -16.61 -15.49 -7.96
N GLN A 121 -17.28 -15.44 -6.81
CA GLN A 121 -18.00 -14.26 -6.35
C GLN A 121 -17.06 -13.05 -6.19
N ARG A 122 -15.87 -13.24 -5.60
CA ARG A 122 -14.89 -12.14 -5.42
C ARG A 122 -14.33 -11.62 -6.73
N VAL A 123 -14.19 -12.49 -7.74
CA VAL A 123 -13.85 -12.09 -9.12
C VAL A 123 -14.95 -11.19 -9.67
N MET A 124 -16.22 -11.60 -9.57
CA MET A 124 -17.38 -10.78 -9.98
C MET A 124 -17.47 -9.45 -9.21
N ASP A 125 -17.18 -9.42 -7.90
CA ASP A 125 -17.18 -8.21 -7.07
C ASP A 125 -16.15 -7.15 -7.51
N CYS A 126 -15.26 -7.50 -8.42
CA CYS A 126 -14.30 -6.57 -9.02
C CYS A 126 -14.76 -6.05 -10.39
N ALA A 127 -15.84 -6.59 -10.95
CA ALA A 127 -16.40 -6.26 -12.25
C ALA A 127 -17.38 -5.07 -12.15
N ASP A 128 -17.35 -4.19 -13.16
CA ASP A 128 -18.42 -3.21 -13.41
C ASP A 128 -19.44 -3.79 -14.41
N ALA A 129 -20.41 -2.99 -14.82
CA ALA A 129 -21.38 -3.37 -15.85
C ALA A 129 -20.67 -3.80 -17.15
N SER A 130 -21.20 -4.88 -17.73
CA SER A 130 -20.73 -5.54 -18.95
C SER A 130 -19.33 -6.14 -18.86
N HIS A 131 -18.70 -6.21 -17.68
CA HIS A 131 -17.45 -6.94 -17.51
C HIS A 131 -17.68 -8.43 -17.36
N ILE A 132 -16.79 -9.21 -17.99
CA ILE A 132 -16.60 -10.63 -17.73
C ILE A 132 -15.19 -10.78 -17.18
N LEU A 133 -15.06 -11.01 -15.88
CA LEU A 133 -13.75 -11.20 -15.25
C LEU A 133 -13.49 -12.67 -14.99
N LEU A 134 -12.24 -13.08 -15.19
CA LEU A 134 -11.74 -14.40 -14.89
C LEU A 134 -10.74 -14.32 -13.74
N SER A 135 -10.71 -15.34 -12.88
CA SER A 135 -9.53 -15.59 -12.05
C SER A 135 -8.33 -15.91 -12.94
N ARG A 136 -7.12 -15.50 -12.52
CA ARG A 136 -5.87 -15.83 -13.24
C ARG A 136 -5.72 -17.33 -13.50
N HIS A 137 -6.05 -18.17 -12.52
CA HIS A 137 -5.99 -19.63 -12.67
C HIS A 137 -6.78 -20.12 -13.90
N VAL A 138 -8.03 -19.67 -14.06
CA VAL A 138 -8.86 -20.02 -15.23
C VAL A 138 -8.29 -19.44 -16.52
N ALA A 139 -7.79 -18.22 -16.48
CA ALA A 139 -7.24 -17.58 -17.67
C ALA A 139 -5.98 -18.29 -18.19
N GLU A 140 -5.11 -18.77 -17.29
CA GLU A 140 -3.90 -19.54 -17.64
C GLU A 140 -4.24 -20.85 -18.34
N ASP A 141 -5.27 -21.56 -17.85
CA ASP A 141 -5.76 -22.79 -18.49
C ASP A 141 -6.41 -22.49 -19.85
N LEU A 142 -7.18 -21.40 -19.96
CA LEU A 142 -7.82 -20.99 -21.22
C LEU A 142 -6.81 -20.47 -22.27
N GLU A 143 -5.67 -19.91 -21.85
CA GLU A 143 -4.63 -19.43 -22.76
C GLU A 143 -4.05 -20.54 -23.63
N GLN A 144 -4.14 -21.80 -23.18
CA GLN A 144 -3.73 -22.98 -23.95
C GLN A 144 -4.63 -23.24 -25.16
N TYR A 145 -5.84 -22.66 -25.19
CA TYR A 145 -6.78 -22.80 -26.29
C TYR A 145 -6.67 -21.57 -27.23
N PRO A 146 -6.20 -21.74 -28.49
CA PRO A 146 -5.97 -20.63 -29.41
C PRO A 146 -7.18 -19.71 -29.61
N ARG A 147 -8.39 -20.28 -29.53
CA ARG A 147 -9.65 -19.54 -29.70
C ARG A 147 -9.94 -18.51 -28.60
N TRP A 148 -9.32 -18.62 -27.43
CA TRP A 148 -9.58 -17.72 -26.30
C TRP A 148 -8.46 -16.72 -26.05
N ARG A 149 -7.23 -17.08 -26.43
CA ARG A 149 -6.02 -16.31 -26.14
C ARG A 149 -6.10 -14.83 -26.48
N SER A 150 -6.71 -14.47 -27.61
CA SER A 150 -6.83 -13.08 -28.06
C SER A 150 -7.77 -12.20 -27.21
N TYR A 151 -8.61 -12.82 -26.38
CA TYR A 151 -9.63 -12.13 -25.57
C TYR A 151 -9.24 -12.02 -24.09
N LEU A 152 -8.06 -12.53 -23.70
CA LEU A 152 -7.58 -12.54 -22.32
C LEU A 152 -6.65 -11.35 -22.08
N HIS A 153 -7.09 -10.42 -21.24
CA HIS A 153 -6.34 -9.18 -20.96
C HIS A 153 -6.05 -9.05 -19.46
N ASP A 154 -4.78 -9.26 -19.05
CA ASP A 154 -4.38 -9.22 -17.64
C ASP A 154 -4.64 -7.84 -17.00
N LEU A 155 -5.28 -7.86 -15.84
CA LEU A 155 -5.53 -6.68 -15.02
C LEU A 155 -4.59 -6.60 -13.80
N GLY A 156 -3.80 -7.64 -13.56
CA GLY A 156 -2.96 -7.79 -12.38
C GLY A 156 -3.74 -8.29 -11.17
N GLU A 157 -3.23 -8.00 -9.97
CA GLU A 157 -3.84 -8.48 -8.72
C GLU A 157 -4.70 -7.42 -8.03
N CYS A 158 -5.82 -7.87 -7.49
CA CYS A 158 -6.74 -7.09 -6.68
C CYS A 158 -6.83 -7.69 -5.27
N GLU A 159 -6.63 -6.84 -4.26
CA GLU A 159 -6.94 -7.22 -2.89
C GLU A 159 -8.45 -7.09 -2.67
N VAL A 160 -9.08 -8.21 -2.33
CA VAL A 160 -10.52 -8.31 -2.09
C VAL A 160 -10.82 -8.44 -0.60
N LYS A 161 -12.10 -8.64 -0.26
CA LYS A 161 -12.56 -8.77 1.11
C LYS A 161 -11.72 -9.81 1.88
N HIS A 162 -11.41 -9.49 3.13
CA HIS A 162 -10.56 -10.29 4.03
C HIS A 162 -9.08 -10.37 3.63
N GLY A 163 -8.57 -9.40 2.85
CA GLY A 163 -7.13 -9.28 2.54
C GLY A 163 -6.60 -10.31 1.54
N VAL A 164 -7.49 -11.07 0.90
CA VAL A 164 -7.09 -12.07 -0.10
C VAL A 164 -6.73 -11.35 -1.40
N ARG A 165 -5.61 -11.74 -2.03
CA ARG A 165 -5.20 -11.23 -3.33
C ARG A 165 -5.65 -12.18 -4.42
N ILE A 166 -6.35 -11.66 -5.42
CA ILE A 166 -6.84 -12.43 -6.57
C ILE A 166 -6.25 -11.81 -7.83
N GLY A 167 -5.58 -12.63 -8.64
CA GLY A 167 -5.20 -12.26 -10.01
C GLY A 167 -6.43 -12.22 -10.90
N LEU A 168 -6.63 -11.12 -11.61
CA LEU A 168 -7.81 -10.88 -12.45
C LEU A 168 -7.39 -10.71 -13.90
N VAL A 169 -8.18 -11.31 -14.78
CA VAL A 169 -8.06 -11.16 -16.23
C VAL A 169 -9.40 -10.68 -16.76
N ASN A 170 -9.38 -9.67 -17.62
CA ASN A 170 -10.56 -9.18 -18.32
C ASN A 170 -10.78 -10.01 -19.59
N PHE A 171 -11.98 -10.57 -19.75
CA PHE A 171 -12.35 -11.34 -20.93
C PHE A 171 -13.29 -10.50 -21.79
N TYR A 172 -12.82 -10.04 -22.95
CA TYR A 172 -13.62 -9.21 -23.85
C TYR A 172 -13.16 -9.31 -25.31
N SER A 173 -14.03 -8.87 -26.21
CA SER A 173 -13.74 -8.61 -27.61
C SER A 173 -14.45 -7.31 -28.04
N GLU A 174 -14.54 -7.06 -29.34
CA GLU A 174 -15.39 -5.98 -29.87
C GLU A 174 -16.90 -6.30 -29.73
N GLU A 175 -17.23 -7.59 -29.67
CA GLU A 175 -18.61 -8.08 -29.66
C GLU A 175 -19.18 -8.27 -28.23
N PHE A 176 -18.32 -8.58 -27.26
CA PHE A 176 -18.71 -8.89 -25.89
C PHE A 176 -17.75 -8.31 -24.85
N GLY A 177 -18.20 -8.24 -23.60
CA GLY A 177 -17.39 -7.75 -22.48
C GLY A 177 -17.24 -6.23 -22.48
N ASN A 178 -16.27 -5.74 -21.70
CA ASN A 178 -16.02 -4.33 -21.52
C ASN A 178 -14.51 -4.04 -21.47
N LEU A 179 -14.02 -3.29 -22.46
CA LEU A 179 -12.61 -2.89 -22.61
C LEU A 179 -12.10 -2.02 -21.44
N ALA A 180 -12.98 -1.27 -20.78
CA ALA A 180 -12.57 -0.35 -19.73
C ALA A 180 -11.97 -1.10 -18.54
N THR A 181 -10.92 -0.58 -17.91
CA THR A 181 -10.48 -1.15 -16.62
C THR A 181 -11.53 -0.90 -15.53
N PRO A 182 -11.89 -1.91 -14.70
CA PRO A 182 -12.87 -1.75 -13.64
C PRO A 182 -12.53 -0.64 -12.63
N LYS A 183 -13.56 0.08 -12.15
CA LYS A 183 -13.43 1.22 -11.23
C LYS A 183 -12.70 0.85 -9.95
N LYS A 184 -13.02 -0.30 -9.36
CA LYS A 184 -12.37 -0.81 -8.14
C LYS A 184 -10.85 -0.90 -8.30
N LEU A 185 -10.37 -1.41 -9.44
CA LEU A 185 -8.94 -1.52 -9.72
C LEU A 185 -8.31 -0.15 -9.98
N LYS A 186 -8.99 0.75 -10.70
CA LYS A 186 -8.53 2.13 -10.90
C LYS A 186 -8.34 2.83 -9.56
N ASP A 187 -9.28 2.68 -8.64
CA ASP A 187 -9.24 3.33 -7.33
C ASP A 187 -8.16 2.74 -6.43
N LEU A 188 -7.97 1.42 -6.44
CA LEU A 188 -6.85 0.77 -5.73
C LEU A 188 -5.49 1.23 -6.26
N ARG A 189 -5.33 1.33 -7.58
CA ARG A 189 -4.09 1.85 -8.21
C ARG A 189 -3.84 3.30 -7.82
N LYS A 190 -4.86 4.16 -7.84
CA LYS A 190 -4.78 5.56 -7.40
C LYS A 190 -4.39 5.68 -5.93
N LYS A 191 -5.02 4.90 -5.04
CA LYS A 191 -4.69 4.86 -3.60
C LYS A 191 -3.23 4.43 -3.40
N ARG A 192 -2.80 3.35 -4.03
CA ARG A 192 -1.41 2.83 -3.92
C ARG A 192 -0.38 3.84 -4.43
N ALA A 193 -0.66 4.55 -5.53
CA ALA A 193 0.19 5.60 -6.05
C ALA A 193 0.32 6.78 -5.06
N ARG A 194 -0.81 7.26 -4.49
CA ARG A 194 -0.81 8.31 -3.47
C ARG A 194 -0.02 7.91 -2.23
N THR A 195 -0.21 6.69 -1.73
CA THR A 195 0.54 6.17 -0.58
C THR A 195 2.05 6.13 -0.86
N ARG A 196 2.47 5.67 -2.04
CA ARG A 196 3.89 5.66 -2.43
C ARG A 196 4.50 7.06 -2.47
N ILE A 197 3.77 8.04 -2.99
CA ILE A 197 4.21 9.44 -3.03
C ILE A 197 4.37 9.97 -1.60
N VAL A 198 3.36 9.76 -0.73
CA VAL A 198 3.39 10.22 0.66
C VAL A 198 4.54 9.58 1.43
N VAL A 199 4.74 8.27 1.30
CA VAL A 199 5.85 7.55 1.93
C VAL A 199 7.20 8.04 1.40
N GLY A 200 7.34 8.22 0.08
CA GLY A 200 8.56 8.75 -0.54
C GLY A 200 8.91 10.15 -0.04
N LEU A 201 7.93 11.05 0.03
CA LEU A 201 8.10 12.40 0.58
C LEU A 201 8.47 12.37 2.07
N SER A 202 7.86 11.47 2.85
CA SER A 202 8.15 11.31 4.28
C SER A 202 9.59 10.83 4.51
N ILE A 203 10.05 9.84 3.72
CA ILE A 203 11.42 9.34 3.76
C ILE A 203 12.41 10.44 3.34
N ALA A 204 12.12 11.17 2.25
CA ALA A 204 12.97 12.27 1.78
C ALA A 204 13.10 13.39 2.82
N ALA A 205 11.99 13.77 3.47
CA ALA A 205 11.99 14.76 4.54
C ALA A 205 12.82 14.29 5.74
N ALA A 206 12.68 13.02 6.16
CA ALA A 206 13.46 12.45 7.25
C ALA A 206 14.98 12.44 6.94
N LEU A 207 15.36 12.09 5.70
CA LEU A 207 16.75 12.13 5.25
C LEU A 207 17.31 13.56 5.22
N ALA A 208 16.53 14.54 4.77
CA ALA A 208 16.93 15.95 4.77
C ALA A 208 17.15 16.48 6.20
N ILE A 209 16.26 16.13 7.14
CA ILE A 209 16.41 16.49 8.56
C ILE A 209 17.66 15.84 9.16
N ALA A 210 17.88 14.55 8.91
CA ALA A 210 19.06 13.83 9.40
C ALA A 210 20.36 14.43 8.85
N ALA A 211 20.41 14.75 7.55
CA ALA A 211 21.55 15.42 6.92
C ALA A 211 21.80 16.82 7.51
N GLY A 212 20.73 17.60 7.72
CA GLY A 212 20.82 18.92 8.37
C GLY A 212 21.39 18.84 9.78
N LEU A 213 20.91 17.90 10.60
CA LEU A 213 21.44 17.65 11.94
C LEU A 213 22.92 17.19 11.92
N PHE A 214 23.30 16.35 10.95
CA PHE A 214 24.69 15.92 10.79
C PHE A 214 25.64 17.08 10.46
N VAL A 215 25.23 17.97 9.55
CA VAL A 215 26.00 19.17 9.19
C VAL A 215 26.14 20.12 10.38
N LEU A 216 25.05 20.33 11.14
CA LEU A 216 25.07 21.15 12.36
C LEU A 216 26.00 20.56 13.42
N ARG A 217 25.97 19.24 13.64
CA ARG A 217 26.86 18.55 14.59
C ARG A 217 28.34 18.67 14.19
N LYS A 218 28.66 18.60 12.90
CA LYS A 218 30.03 18.74 12.38
C LYS A 218 30.59 20.16 12.54
N ARG A 219 29.73 21.19 12.64
CA ARG A 219 30.13 22.58 12.87
C ARG A 219 30.50 22.88 14.33
N SER A 220 29.94 22.15 15.30
CA SER A 220 30.23 22.35 16.72
C SER A 220 31.55 21.75 17.21
N THR A 221 32.21 20.88 16.44
CA THR A 221 33.48 20.25 16.86
C THR A 221 34.73 21.08 16.56
N SER A 222 34.65 22.19 15.81
CA SER A 222 35.83 23.03 15.52
C SER A 222 36.23 24.01 16.62
N PHE A 223 35.46 24.14 17.71
CA PHE A 223 35.78 25.07 18.81
C PHE A 223 36.37 24.39 20.07
N ALA A 224 36.59 23.08 20.04
CA ALA A 224 37.06 22.31 21.21
C ALA A 224 38.53 21.84 21.11
N ASN A 225 39.35 22.45 20.26
CA ASN A 225 40.81 22.26 20.28
C ASN A 225 41.47 23.42 21.02
N ILE A 226 41.12 23.59 22.30
CA ILE A 226 42.00 24.31 23.22
C ILE A 226 43.08 23.29 23.60
N PRO A 227 44.36 23.48 23.20
CA PRO A 227 45.41 22.54 23.57
C PRO A 227 45.44 22.39 25.09
N HIS A 228 45.51 21.15 25.56
CA HIS A 228 45.36 20.75 26.98
C HIS A 228 46.29 21.49 27.96
N ASN A 229 47.30 22.22 27.47
CA ASN A 229 48.22 23.02 28.25
C ASN A 229 48.27 24.47 27.75
N SER A 230 47.18 25.21 27.91
CA SER A 230 47.15 26.65 27.64
C SER A 230 46.54 27.43 28.80
N ILE A 231 47.21 28.50 29.21
CA ILE A 231 46.77 29.43 30.25
C ILE A 231 46.58 30.79 29.58
N ALA A 232 45.39 31.37 29.71
CA ALA A 232 45.14 32.73 29.27
C ALA A 232 45.46 33.69 30.43
N VAL A 233 46.44 34.57 30.24
CA VAL A 233 46.72 35.67 31.17
C VAL A 233 45.94 36.88 30.70
N LEU A 234 45.02 37.35 31.52
CA LEU A 234 44.29 38.60 31.30
C LEU A 234 45.17 39.77 31.78
N PRO A 235 45.10 40.94 31.12
CA PRO A 235 45.81 42.12 31.60
C PRO A 235 45.29 42.47 33.00
N PHE A 236 46.22 42.76 33.91
CA PHE A 236 45.85 43.23 35.24
C PHE A 236 45.13 44.57 35.13
N VAL A 237 44.09 44.73 35.93
CA VAL A 237 43.33 45.98 36.02
C VAL A 237 43.96 46.82 37.13
N ASP A 238 44.30 48.05 36.83
CA ASP A 238 44.76 49.01 37.82
C ASP A 238 43.62 49.35 38.80
N MET A 239 43.83 49.04 40.08
CA MET A 239 42.89 49.26 41.19
C MET A 239 43.44 50.29 42.20
N SER A 240 44.47 51.05 41.84
CA SER A 240 44.97 52.16 42.66
C SER A 240 43.91 53.26 42.83
N GLN A 241 44.00 54.04 43.91
CA GLN A 241 43.05 55.13 44.18
C GLN A 241 43.06 56.21 43.08
N GLU A 242 44.25 56.49 42.52
CA GLU A 242 44.44 57.52 41.49
C GLU A 242 44.40 56.99 40.05
N LYS A 243 44.36 55.66 39.86
CA LYS A 243 44.33 54.98 38.54
C LYS A 243 45.48 55.37 37.60
N ASP A 244 46.67 55.58 38.16
CA ASP A 244 47.87 56.02 37.46
C ASP A 244 48.90 54.91 37.22
N GLN A 245 48.63 53.68 37.71
CA GLN A 245 49.54 52.53 37.67
C GLN A 245 49.24 51.56 36.50
N GLY A 246 48.61 52.05 35.43
CA GLY A 246 48.31 51.27 34.23
C GLY A 246 49.56 50.64 33.60
N TYR A 247 50.65 51.42 33.52
CA TYR A 247 51.92 50.94 32.96
C TYR A 247 52.52 49.78 33.77
N PHE A 248 52.40 49.83 35.10
CA PHE A 248 52.85 48.76 35.98
C PHE A 248 52.02 47.48 35.81
N SER A 249 50.71 47.63 35.69
CA SER A 249 49.78 46.51 35.47
C SER A 249 50.03 45.80 34.13
N ASP A 250 50.30 46.57 33.07
CA ASP A 250 50.70 46.04 31.77
C ASP A 250 52.08 45.38 31.82
N GLY A 251 53.04 45.99 32.52
CA GLY A 251 54.39 45.45 32.72
C GLY A 251 54.40 44.08 33.40
N ILE A 252 53.65 43.93 34.50
CA ILE A 252 53.49 42.64 35.17
C ILE A 252 52.83 41.61 34.25
N SER A 253 51.81 42.02 33.48
CA SER A 253 51.11 41.12 32.55
C SER A 253 52.06 40.55 31.49
N GLU A 254 52.91 41.40 30.90
CA GLU A 254 53.92 40.99 29.91
C GLU A 254 55.01 40.10 30.51
N GLU A 255 55.45 40.38 31.74
CA GLU A 255 56.46 39.56 32.42
C GLU A 255 55.92 38.17 32.76
N LEU A 256 54.68 38.08 33.26
CA LEU A 256 53.99 36.80 33.50
C LEU A 256 53.79 36.00 32.20
N LEU A 257 53.42 36.68 31.11
CA LEU A 257 53.33 36.08 29.78
C LEU A 257 54.67 35.55 29.27
N ASN A 258 55.78 36.20 29.61
CA ASN A 258 57.12 35.76 29.23
C ASN A 258 57.66 34.62 30.09
N LEU A 259 57.38 34.63 31.40
CA LEU A 259 57.72 33.53 32.31
C LEU A 259 56.97 32.24 31.93
N LEU A 260 55.66 32.34 31.68
CA LEU A 260 54.85 31.20 31.25
C LEU A 260 55.25 30.67 29.87
N ALA A 261 55.75 31.53 28.98
CA ALA A 261 56.24 31.14 27.66
C ALA A 261 57.59 30.40 27.69
N LYS A 262 58.40 30.59 28.74
CA LYS A 262 59.69 29.89 28.90
C LYS A 262 59.56 28.47 29.45
N ASN A 263 58.42 28.13 30.06
CA ASN A 263 58.17 26.77 30.55
C ASN A 263 57.69 25.85 29.41
N SER A 264 58.44 24.79 29.11
CA SER A 264 58.20 23.87 27.99
C SER A 264 56.87 23.08 28.08
N ILE A 265 56.18 23.16 29.21
CA ILE A 265 54.88 22.54 29.45
C ILE A 265 53.73 23.36 28.82
N PHE A 266 53.91 24.67 28.63
CA PHE A 266 52.87 25.58 28.13
C PHE A 266 53.31 26.24 26.81
N ARG A 267 52.51 26.08 25.75
CA ARG A 267 52.80 26.69 24.44
C ARG A 267 52.19 28.08 24.35
N LYS A 268 53.01 29.13 24.14
CA LYS A 268 52.53 30.51 23.90
C LYS A 268 51.70 30.54 22.62
N SER A 269 50.42 30.89 22.70
CA SER A 269 49.65 31.30 21.52
C SER A 269 50.09 32.70 21.11
N ARG A 270 51.13 32.80 20.27
CA ARG A 270 51.44 34.06 19.57
C ARG A 270 50.41 34.28 18.47
N GLY A 271 49.31 34.95 18.81
CA GLY A 271 48.30 35.40 17.87
C GLY A 271 48.52 36.88 17.55
N GLY A 272 48.94 37.15 16.31
CA GLY A 272 49.00 38.50 15.74
C GLY A 272 47.68 39.25 15.83
N SER A 273 47.79 40.55 15.60
CA SER A 273 46.87 41.69 15.80
C SER A 273 45.45 41.58 15.24
N THR A 274 44.96 40.42 14.80
CA THR A 274 43.69 40.25 14.08
C THR A 274 42.52 39.79 14.97
N TRP A 275 42.72 39.62 16.28
CA TRP A 275 41.66 39.17 17.22
C TRP A 275 41.08 40.27 18.11
N ARG A 276 41.54 41.51 17.95
CA ARG A 276 41.17 42.63 18.84
C ARG A 276 39.69 43.07 18.73
N MET A 277 38.95 42.64 17.70
CA MET A 277 37.51 42.95 17.55
C MET A 277 36.52 41.87 18.01
N CYS A 278 36.95 40.62 18.25
CA CYS A 278 35.99 39.55 18.61
C CYS A 278 35.86 39.30 20.13
N TRP A 279 36.81 39.80 20.94
CA TRP A 279 36.87 39.50 22.38
C TRP A 279 35.96 40.39 23.25
N LYS A 280 35.68 41.65 22.86
CA LYS A 280 34.90 42.58 23.69
C LYS A 280 33.43 42.15 23.89
N ALA A 281 32.85 41.34 23.00
CA ALA A 281 31.39 41.10 23.02
C ALA A 281 30.95 39.76 23.64
N ARG A 282 31.83 38.77 23.83
CA ARG A 282 31.39 37.38 24.12
C ARG A 282 31.89 36.75 25.42
N CYS A 283 32.98 37.24 26.03
CA CYS A 283 33.46 36.73 27.34
C CYS A 283 32.70 37.30 28.55
N ALA A 284 32.16 38.53 28.47
CA ALA A 284 31.41 39.14 29.58
C ALA A 284 30.13 38.36 29.96
N ARG A 285 29.56 37.57 29.03
CA ARG A 285 28.36 36.77 29.29
C ARG A 285 28.60 35.41 29.94
N ARG A 286 29.85 34.95 30.06
CA ARG A 286 30.16 33.62 30.65
C ARG A 286 30.84 33.70 32.02
N ALA A 287 31.50 34.81 32.36
CA ALA A 287 32.07 35.01 33.70
C ALA A 287 30.99 35.18 34.79
N THR A 288 29.81 35.71 34.45
CA THR A 288 28.67 35.83 35.38
C THR A 288 27.98 34.49 35.71
N ARG A 289 28.31 33.37 35.04
CA ARG A 289 27.65 32.08 35.25
C ARG A 289 28.47 31.04 36.03
N CYS A 290 29.73 31.34 36.38
CA CYS A 290 30.58 30.46 37.20
C CYS A 290 30.65 30.87 38.68
N GLY A 291 30.00 31.97 39.09
CA GLY A 291 30.07 32.50 40.45
C GLY A 291 28.91 32.14 41.40
N SER A 292 27.89 31.37 40.98
CA SER A 292 26.70 31.11 41.81
C SER A 292 26.48 29.64 42.23
N ARG A 293 27.53 28.83 42.27
CA ARG A 293 27.49 27.53 42.96
C ARG A 293 28.80 27.25 43.70
N ARG A 294 28.89 27.70 44.95
CA ARG A 294 29.30 26.92 46.13
C ARG A 294 29.32 27.81 47.38
N ASN A 295 28.65 27.28 48.41
CA ASN A 295 28.38 27.76 49.77
C ASN A 295 27.45 28.97 49.90
#